data_AF-A0A3D0C9J8-F1
#
_entry.id   AF-A0A3D0C9J8-F1
#
_cell.length_a   1.000
_cell.length_b   1.000
_cell.length_c   1.000
_cell.angle_alpha   90.00
_cell.angle_beta   90.00
_cell.angle_gamma   90.00
#
_symmetry.space_group_name_H-M   'P 1'
#
loop_
_entity.id
_entity.type
_entity.pdbx_description
1 polymer ?
#
loop_
_entity_poly.entity_id
_entity_poly.type
_entity_poly.pdbx_seq_one_letter_code
_entity_poly.pdbx_strand_id
1 'polypeptide(L)'
;MLLNAWLPEELITGGTVLWLIIALALFCYSLLFEAFYCCYTNVRLSWLKSWLKPLHALVSALPLLGLLGTIIGLLDTFSVLSHNSSMSISDAISKALLTTQAGLLVSIPAMVMLWKLQIMIEKMDDKHAS
;
A
#
# COMPACT_ATOMS: atom_id res chain seq x y z
N MET A 1 -7.82 19.54 -18.22
CA MET A 1 -8.35 20.52 -17.25
C MET A 1 -9.07 19.88 -16.05
N LEU A 2 -9.62 18.65 -16.14
CA LEU A 2 -10.25 17.95 -14.99
C LEU A 2 -9.32 16.99 -14.23
N LEU A 3 -8.15 16.64 -14.79
CA LEU A 3 -7.18 15.74 -14.13
C LEU A 3 -6.16 16.46 -13.22
N ASN A 4 -6.02 17.79 -13.32
CA ASN A 4 -5.07 18.57 -12.53
C ASN A 4 -5.66 19.11 -11.20
N ALA A 5 -6.96 18.89 -10.98
CA ALA A 5 -7.66 19.30 -9.76
C ALA A 5 -7.63 18.22 -8.65
N TRP A 6 -7.29 16.98 -9.03
CA TRP A 6 -7.20 15.82 -8.12
C TRP A 6 -5.78 15.44 -7.75
N LEU A 7 -4.78 16.14 -8.28
CA LEU A 7 -3.38 15.92 -7.97
C LEU A 7 -2.73 17.28 -7.69
N PRO A 8 -2.85 17.81 -6.46
CA PRO A 8 -2.24 19.09 -6.12
C PRO A 8 -0.71 18.96 -6.15
N GLU A 9 -0.03 20.05 -6.52
CA GLU A 9 1.43 20.21 -6.52
C GLU A 9 2.12 19.89 -5.17
N GLU A 10 1.35 19.64 -4.11
CA GLU A 10 1.82 19.07 -2.85
C GLU A 10 2.36 17.64 -2.97
N LEU A 11 2.09 16.94 -4.08
CA LEU A 11 2.71 15.66 -4.42
C LEU A 11 4.24 15.76 -4.54
N ILE A 12 4.77 16.95 -4.83
CA ILE A 12 6.23 17.23 -4.88
C ILE A 12 6.73 17.71 -3.51
N THR A 13 5.89 18.37 -2.70
CA THR A 13 6.22 18.92 -1.38
C THR A 13 6.00 17.96 -0.20
N GLY A 14 5.36 16.80 -0.44
CA GLY A 14 5.16 15.73 0.55
C GLY A 14 6.45 15.04 1.02
N GLY A 15 7.60 15.36 0.42
CA GLY A 15 8.93 14.94 0.87
C GLY A 15 9.17 13.43 0.80
N THR A 16 10.33 13.00 1.30
CA THR A 16 10.90 11.64 1.32
C THR A 16 9.90 10.51 1.64
N VAL A 17 8.85 10.81 2.41
CA VAL A 17 7.80 9.85 2.81
C VAL A 17 6.93 9.39 1.63
N LEU A 18 6.56 10.29 0.71
CA LEU A 18 5.76 9.92 -0.45
C LEU A 18 6.56 9.05 -1.43
N TRP A 19 7.85 9.35 -1.59
CA TRP A 19 8.78 8.52 -2.36
C TRP A 19 8.95 7.14 -1.72
N LEU A 20 9.01 7.04 -0.39
CA LEU A 20 9.00 5.76 0.32
C LEU A 20 7.69 5.00 0.10
N ILE A 21 6.54 5.66 0.12
CA ILE A 21 5.23 5.02 -0.13
C ILE A 21 5.15 4.51 -1.58
N ILE A 22 5.59 5.30 -2.56
CA ILE A 22 5.60 4.88 -3.98
C ILE A 22 6.61 3.74 -4.20
N ALA A 23 7.80 3.80 -3.60
CA ALA A 23 8.78 2.73 -3.67
C ALA A 23 8.28 1.43 -3.00
N LEU A 24 7.65 1.55 -1.83
CA LEU A 24 7.03 0.43 -1.12
C LEU A 24 5.84 -0.14 -1.90
N ALA A 25 5.05 0.72 -2.55
CA ALA A 25 3.96 0.32 -3.43
C ALA A 25 4.48 -0.44 -4.65
N LEU A 26 5.50 0.09 -5.34
CA LEU A 26 6.16 -0.60 -6.45
C LEU A 26 6.76 -1.94 -6.03
N PHE A 27 7.35 -2.00 -4.84
CA PHE A 27 7.88 -3.24 -4.27
C PHE A 27 6.76 -4.24 -3.97
N CYS A 28 5.64 -3.79 -3.40
CA CYS A 28 4.46 -4.62 -3.14
C CYS A 28 3.82 -5.13 -4.43
N TYR A 29 3.70 -4.28 -5.46
CA TYR A 29 3.25 -4.67 -6.80
C TYR A 29 4.20 -5.67 -7.46
N SER A 30 5.52 -5.51 -7.28
CA SER A 30 6.52 -6.46 -7.78
C SER A 30 6.39 -7.82 -7.09
N LEU A 31 6.12 -7.85 -5.79
CA LEU A 31 5.89 -9.09 -5.03
C LEU A 31 4.59 -9.80 -5.45
N LEU A 32 3.54 -9.03 -5.73
CA LEU A 32 2.28 -9.55 -6.27
C LEU A 32 2.44 -10.10 -7.69
N PHE A 33 3.29 -9.45 -8.50
CA PHE A 33 3.64 -9.92 -9.84
C PHE A 33 4.40 -11.26 -9.77
N GLU A 34 5.35 -11.41 -8.85
CA GLU A 34 6.01 -12.71 -8.59
C GLU A 34 5.02 -13.80 -8.14
N ALA A 35 4.09 -13.49 -7.23
CA ALA A 35 3.08 -14.44 -6.77
C ALA A 35 2.15 -14.89 -7.91
N PHE A 36 1.80 -13.97 -8.83
CA PHE A 36 1.00 -14.28 -10.01
C PHE A 36 1.80 -15.11 -11.04
N TYR A 37 3.09 -14.79 -11.24
CA TYR A 37 4.01 -15.56 -12.10
C TYR A 37 4.23 -16.99 -11.58
N CYS A 38 4.39 -17.15 -10.27
CA CYS A 38 4.56 -18.46 -9.65
C CYS A 38 3.31 -19.33 -9.78
N CYS A 39 2.11 -18.72 -9.73
CA CYS A 39 0.86 -19.39 -10.01
C CYS A 39 0.68 -19.74 -11.50
N TYR A 40 1.15 -18.88 -12.42
CA TYR A 40 1.12 -19.14 -13.86
C TYR A 40 1.98 -20.33 -14.27
N THR A 41 3.10 -20.58 -13.60
CA THR A 41 3.99 -21.71 -13.93
C THR A 41 3.56 -23.06 -13.33
N ASN A 42 2.61 -23.08 -12.38
CA ASN A 42 1.99 -24.32 -11.86
C ASN A 42 2.97 -25.34 -11.23
N VAL A 43 4.10 -24.88 -10.66
CA VAL A 43 5.19 -25.77 -10.20
C VAL A 43 5.07 -26.21 -8.73
N ARG A 44 4.26 -25.57 -7.86
CA ARG A 44 4.26 -25.89 -6.40
C ARG A 44 3.05 -25.37 -5.58
N LEU A 45 1.84 -25.91 -5.78
CA LEU A 45 0.62 -25.53 -5.05
C LEU A 45 0.74 -25.59 -3.51
N SER A 46 1.45 -26.59 -2.97
CA SER A 46 1.62 -26.77 -1.52
C SER A 46 2.44 -25.66 -0.86
N TRP A 47 3.45 -25.13 -1.57
CA TRP A 47 4.28 -24.04 -1.08
C TRP A 47 3.49 -22.73 -1.14
N LEU A 48 2.76 -22.47 -2.23
CA LEU A 48 1.92 -21.28 -2.38
C LEU A 48 0.84 -21.17 -1.27
N LYS A 49 0.21 -22.29 -0.87
CA LYS A 49 -0.72 -22.33 0.27
C LYS A 49 -0.05 -21.87 1.58
N SER A 50 1.22 -22.19 1.79
CA SER A 50 1.99 -21.74 2.97
C SER A 50 2.30 -20.25 2.92
N TRP A 51 2.63 -19.71 1.74
CA TRP A 51 2.96 -18.30 1.53
C TRP A 51 1.74 -17.37 1.43
N LEU A 52 0.54 -17.92 1.25
CA LEU A 52 -0.70 -17.16 1.21
C LEU A 52 -0.98 -16.42 2.54
N LYS A 53 -0.69 -17.06 3.68
CA LYS A 53 -0.88 -16.46 5.03
C LYS A 53 -0.02 -15.21 5.24
N PRO A 54 1.31 -15.25 5.03
CA PRO A 54 2.14 -14.05 5.17
C PRO A 54 1.82 -12.98 4.11
N LEU A 55 1.44 -13.37 2.88
CA LEU A 55 0.96 -12.41 1.87
C LEU A 55 -0.28 -11.65 2.32
N HIS A 56 -1.26 -12.34 2.91
CA HIS A 56 -2.46 -11.71 3.45
C HIS A 56 -2.10 -10.70 4.56
N ALA A 57 -1.21 -11.08 5.48
CA ALA A 57 -0.76 -10.20 6.55
C ALA A 57 -0.01 -8.97 6.02
N LEU A 58 0.79 -9.12 4.97
CA LEU A 58 1.48 -8.00 4.32
C LEU A 58 0.48 -7.04 3.67
N VAL A 59 -0.52 -7.58 2.97
CA VAL A 59 -1.56 -6.78 2.30
C VAL A 59 -2.42 -6.01 3.30
N SER A 60 -2.77 -6.61 4.44
CA SER A 60 -3.51 -5.93 5.50
C SER A 60 -2.66 -4.93 6.31
N ALA A 61 -1.33 -5.06 6.27
CA ALA A 61 -0.41 -4.11 6.90
C ALA A 61 -0.18 -2.82 6.08
N LEU A 62 -0.38 -2.86 4.74
CA LEU A 62 -0.26 -1.68 3.85
C LEU A 62 -1.07 -0.45 4.31
N PRO A 63 -2.38 -0.55 4.61
CA PRO A 63 -3.16 0.60 5.07
C PRO A 63 -2.75 1.07 6.46
N LEU A 64 -2.31 0.16 7.33
CA LEU A 64 -1.77 0.50 8.66
C LEU A 64 -0.47 1.30 8.55
N LEU A 65 0.39 1.00 7.58
CA LEU A 65 1.59 1.79 7.27
C LEU A 65 1.24 3.19 6.77
N GLY A 66 0.18 3.34 5.96
CA GLY A 66 -0.33 4.65 5.55
C GLY A 66 -0.79 5.50 6.74
N LEU A 67 -1.49 4.89 7.70
CA LEU A 67 -1.89 5.54 8.95
C LEU A 67 -0.67 5.90 9.81
N LEU A 68 0.33 5.03 9.92
CA LEU A 68 1.57 5.33 10.63
C LEU A 68 2.30 6.56 10.04
N GLY A 69 2.27 6.70 8.71
CA GLY A 69 2.81 7.88 8.01
C GLY A 69 2.12 9.19 8.41
N THR A 70 0.82 9.17 8.72
CA THR A 70 0.12 10.38 9.20
C THR A 70 0.55 10.78 10.59
N ILE A 71 0.71 9.80 11.47
CA ILE A 71 1.15 10.02 12.85
C ILE A 71 2.55 10.65 12.84
N ILE A 72 3.46 10.14 12.00
CA ILE A 72 4.81 10.68 11.86
C ILE A 72 4.77 12.11 11.32
N GLY A 73 3.97 12.39 10.28
CA GLY A 73 3.84 13.73 9.71
C GLY A 73 3.25 14.77 10.68
N LEU A 74 2.27 14.36 11.48
CA LEU A 74 1.70 15.21 12.53
C LEU A 74 2.71 15.46 13.66
N LEU A 75 3.50 14.46 14.07
CA LEU A 75 4.55 14.62 15.09
C LEU A 75 5.64 15.60 14.64
N ASP A 76 6.09 15.51 13.39
CA ASP A 76 7.09 16.42 12.83
C ASP A 76 6.57 17.86 12.80
N THR A 77 5.30 18.04 12.42
CA THR A 77 4.62 19.35 12.44
C THR A 77 4.56 19.94 13.85
N PHE A 78 4.22 19.15 14.87
CA PHE A 78 4.22 19.63 16.25
C PHE A 78 5.62 20.04 16.71
N SER A 79 6.67 19.33 16.27
CA SER A 79 8.05 19.68 16.56
C SER A 79 8.51 20.97 15.86
N VAL A 80 8.02 21.25 14.65
CA VAL A 80 8.31 22.50 13.95
C VAL A 80 7.52 23.66 14.55
N LEU A 81 6.25 23.45 14.89
CA LEU A 81 5.39 24.46 15.50
C LEU A 81 5.91 24.92 16.88
N SER A 82 6.54 24.02 17.64
CA SER A 82 7.17 24.38 18.92
C SER A 82 8.41 25.26 18.76
N HIS A 83 9.08 25.22 17.60
CA HIS A 83 10.30 25.97 17.30
C HIS A 83 10.06 27.22 16.43
N ASN A 84 9.08 27.22 15.54
CA ASN A 84 8.74 28.31 14.62
C ASN A 84 7.22 28.40 14.44
N SER A 85 6.62 29.54 14.78
CA SER A 85 5.17 29.77 14.77
C SER A 85 4.57 30.07 13.40
N SER A 86 5.38 30.10 12.33
CA SER A 86 4.96 30.52 10.99
C SER A 86 4.47 29.37 10.08
N MET A 87 4.47 28.12 10.56
CA MET A 87 4.01 26.99 9.75
C MET A 87 2.48 26.88 9.77
N SER A 88 1.87 26.80 8.59
CA SER A 88 0.43 26.57 8.44
C SER A 88 0.07 25.14 8.83
N ILE A 89 -0.70 24.98 9.91
CA ILE A 89 -1.22 23.68 10.38
C ILE A 89 -2.08 23.01 9.30
N SER A 90 -2.74 23.80 8.44
CA SER A 90 -3.56 23.29 7.34
C SER A 90 -2.75 22.50 6.32
N ASP A 91 -1.53 22.94 5.99
CA ASP A 91 -0.66 22.24 5.02
C ASP A 91 -0.15 20.90 5.60
N ALA A 92 0.15 20.88 6.89
CA ALA A 92 0.57 19.67 7.58
C ALA A 92 -0.52 18.59 7.61
N ILE A 93 -1.76 18.99 7.88
CA ILE A 93 -2.91 18.09 7.85
C ILE A 93 -3.17 17.60 6.43
N SER A 94 -3.08 18.47 5.42
CA SER A 94 -3.19 18.09 4.00
C SER A 94 -2.20 16.99 3.62
N LYS A 95 -0.91 17.18 3.95
CA LYS A 95 0.14 16.18 3.70
C LYS A 95 -0.11 14.86 4.43
N ALA A 96 -0.56 14.90 5.68
CA ALA A 96 -0.90 13.69 6.43
C ALA A 96 -2.09 12.94 5.81
N LEU A 97 -3.11 13.64 5.31
CA LEU A 97 -4.26 12.99 4.65
C LEU A 97 -3.86 12.36 3.30
N LEU A 98 -2.96 13.00 2.56
CA LEU A 98 -2.45 12.50 1.29
C LEU A 98 -1.74 11.14 1.45
N THR A 99 -0.94 10.95 2.50
CA THR A 99 -0.24 9.67 2.74
C THR A 99 -1.20 8.54 3.10
N THR A 100 -2.30 8.83 3.82
CA THR A 100 -3.38 7.86 4.05
C THR A 100 -4.08 7.48 2.76
N GLN A 101 -4.45 8.48 1.95
CA GLN A 101 -5.11 8.25 0.67
C GLN A 101 -4.24 7.37 -0.23
N ALA A 102 -2.94 7.64 -0.29
CA ALA A 102 -1.98 6.84 -1.04
C ALA A 102 -1.90 5.39 -0.51
N GLY A 103 -1.80 5.19 0.81
CA GLY A 103 -1.76 3.85 1.42
C GLY A 103 -3.01 3.02 1.12
N LEU A 104 -4.20 3.63 1.17
CA LEU A 104 -5.46 2.98 0.82
C LEU A 104 -5.53 2.67 -0.69
N LEU A 105 -5.13 3.60 -1.54
CA LEU A 105 -5.16 3.45 -2.99
C LEU A 105 -4.27 2.29 -3.48
N VAL A 106 -3.17 2.02 -2.76
CA VAL A 106 -2.30 0.86 -3.01
C VAL A 106 -2.86 -0.43 -2.39
N SER A 107 -3.48 -0.37 -1.21
CA SER A 107 -4.01 -1.55 -0.51
C SER A 107 -5.21 -2.19 -1.21
N ILE A 108 -6.12 -1.39 -1.77
CA ILE A 108 -7.35 -1.88 -2.43
C ILE A 108 -7.03 -2.85 -3.60
N PRO A 109 -6.23 -2.47 -4.61
CA PRO A 109 -5.91 -3.37 -5.73
C PRO A 109 -5.13 -4.60 -5.27
N ALA A 110 -4.25 -4.47 -4.27
CA ALA A 110 -3.52 -5.60 -3.69
C ALA A 110 -4.48 -6.63 -3.07
N MET A 111 -5.52 -6.17 -2.37
CA MET A 111 -6.54 -7.02 -1.75
C MET A 111 -7.38 -7.76 -2.79
N VAL A 112 -7.79 -7.07 -3.87
CA VAL A 112 -8.53 -7.70 -4.98
C VAL A 112 -7.71 -8.81 -5.65
N MET A 113 -6.40 -8.58 -5.84
CA MET A 113 -5.51 -9.55 -6.46
C MET A 113 -5.26 -10.77 -5.55
N LEU A 114 -5.12 -10.54 -4.24
CA LEU A 114 -5.05 -11.61 -3.24
C LEU A 114 -6.31 -12.48 -3.24
N TRP A 115 -7.49 -11.86 -3.28
CA TRP A 115 -8.77 -12.58 -3.33
C TRP A 115 -8.89 -13.44 -4.59
N LYS A 116 -8.48 -12.92 -5.76
CA LYS A 116 -8.41 -13.72 -6.99
C LYS A 116 -7.48 -14.92 -6.86
N LEU A 117 -6.34 -14.77 -6.19
CA LEU A 117 -5.39 -15.86 -5.97
C LEU A 117 -6.00 -16.96 -5.10
N GLN A 118 -6.71 -16.58 -4.03
CA GLN A 118 -7.39 -17.52 -3.13
C GLN A 118 -8.42 -18.38 -3.86
N ILE A 119 -9.29 -17.76 -4.67
CA ILE A 119 -10.31 -18.46 -5.46
C ILE A 119 -9.66 -19.45 -6.44
N MET A 120 -8.54 -19.08 -7.06
CA MET A 120 -7.85 -19.96 -8.01
C MET A 120 -7.20 -21.17 -7.30
N ILE A 121 -6.68 -20.99 -6.10
CA ILE A 121 -6.11 -22.10 -5.30
C ILE A 121 -7.21 -23.07 -4.88
N GLU A 122 -8.38 -22.59 -4.43
CA GLU A 122 -9.54 -23.42 -4.08
C GLU A 122 -9.97 -24.31 -5.26
N LYS A 123 -10.12 -23.71 -6.45
CA LYS A 123 -10.51 -24.45 -7.67
C LYS A 123 -9.54 -25.56 -8.08
N MET A 124 -8.24 -25.42 -7.76
CA MET A 124 -7.25 -26.45 -8.07
C MET A 124 -7.22 -27.58 -7.05
N ASP A 125 -7.62 -27.31 -5.80
CA ASP A 125 -7.75 -28.30 -4.73
C ASP A 125 -8.91 -29.27 -5.03
N ASP A 126 -10.06 -28.74 -5.44
CA ASP A 126 -11.26 -29.52 -5.78
C ASP A 126 -11.01 -30.48 -6.96
N LYS A 127 -10.16 -30.08 -7.90
CA LYS A 127 -9.84 -30.86 -9.11
C LYS A 127 -8.88 -32.03 -8.86
N HIS A 128 -8.20 -32.07 -7.71
CA HIS A 128 -7.38 -33.20 -7.26
C HIS A 128 -8.11 -34.12 -6.29
N ALA A 129 -9.27 -33.70 -5.77
CA ALA A 129 -10.11 -34.48 -4.87
C ALA A 129 -11.19 -35.32 -5.61
N SER A 130 -11.28 -35.20 -6.94
CA SER A 130 -12.20 -35.93 -7.83
C SER A 130 -11.46 -36.80 -8.83
#